data_AF-A0AA38BZ82-F1
#
_entry.id   AF-A0AA38BZ82-F1
#
_cell.length_a   1.000
_cell.length_b   1.000
_cell.length_c   1.000
_cell.angle_alpha   90.00
_cell.angle_beta   90.00
_cell.angle_gamma   90.00
#
_symmetry.space_group_name_H-M   'P 1'
#
loop_
_entity.id
_entity.type
_entity.pdbx_description
1 polymer ?
#
loop_
_entity_poly.entity_id
_entity_poly.type
_entity_poly.pdbx_seq_one_letter_code
_entity_poly.pdbx_strand_id
1 'polypeptide(L)'
;MSFEVVERSYFTPNGWRLATFEEAKNGVEEIKEKGLLKKWDRVRLLDGWILGSGYDFRMGNDFKGCLGYMLLVQAQTTPDPNVLKIFLAFVAPALALLLFFRTEPSQSCYNGEGSHNMRKRRDGWVSGR
;
A
#
# COMPACT_ATOMS: atom_id res chain seq x y z
N MET A 1 -4.06 13.49 -2.95
CA MET A 1 -3.27 13.83 -1.75
C MET A 1 -4.15 14.74 -0.91
N SER A 2 -3.70 15.32 0.21
CA SER A 2 -4.51 16.34 0.91
C SER A 2 -3.71 17.63 0.94
N PHE A 3 -4.31 18.70 0.40
CA PHE A 3 -3.73 20.03 0.34
C PHE A 3 -4.50 21.01 1.22
N GLU A 4 -3.79 21.92 1.85
CA GLU A 4 -4.35 23.00 2.65
C GLU A 4 -3.54 24.28 2.46
N VAL A 5 -4.20 25.44 2.43
CA VAL A 5 -3.53 26.75 2.33
C VAL A 5 -3.66 27.45 3.67
N VAL A 6 -2.53 27.78 4.28
CA VAL A 6 -2.46 28.47 5.57
C VAL A 6 -1.76 29.81 5.41
N GLU A 7 -2.09 30.77 6.28
CA GLU A 7 -1.35 32.02 6.36
C GLU A 7 0.05 31.76 6.92
N ARG A 8 1.04 32.55 6.49
CA ARG A 8 2.45 32.40 6.88
C ARG A 8 2.66 32.49 8.40
N SER A 9 1.85 33.28 9.09
CA SER A 9 1.91 33.50 10.55
C SER A 9 1.43 32.29 11.35
N TYR A 10 0.79 31.31 10.70
CA TYR A 10 0.20 30.16 11.37
C TYR A 10 1.23 29.05 11.61
N PHE A 11 1.08 28.37 12.75
CA PHE A 11 1.87 27.20 13.09
C PHE A 11 1.51 26.03 12.17
N THR A 12 2.51 25.40 11.54
CA THR A 12 2.31 24.21 10.70
C THR A 12 1.82 23.04 11.56
N PRO A 13 0.62 22.49 11.32
CA PRO A 13 0.10 21.39 12.13
C PRO A 13 0.98 20.13 12.05
N ASN A 14 1.01 19.33 13.12
CA ASN A 14 1.76 18.06 13.13
C ASN A 14 1.31 17.15 11.99
N GLY A 15 2.28 16.55 11.28
CA GLY A 15 2.01 15.70 10.12
C GLY A 15 1.77 16.44 8.82
N TRP A 16 1.86 17.78 8.81
CA TRP A 16 1.82 18.59 7.61
C TRP A 16 3.20 19.17 7.32
N ARG A 17 3.49 19.37 6.04
CA ARG A 17 4.71 20.04 5.59
C ARG A 17 4.42 20.92 4.38
N LEU A 18 5.33 21.83 4.08
CA LEU A 18 5.29 22.58 2.82
C LEU A 18 5.29 21.59 1.64
N ALA A 19 4.36 21.81 0.71
CA ALA A 19 4.32 21.08 -0.54
C ALA A 19 5.54 21.47 -1.39
N THR A 20 6.13 20.49 -2.09
CA THR A 20 7.14 20.77 -3.11
C THR A 20 6.47 21.29 -4.40
N PHE A 21 7.26 21.88 -5.29
CA PHE A 21 6.82 22.28 -6.61
C PHE A 21 6.22 21.10 -7.37
N GLU A 22 6.88 19.94 -7.34
CA GLU A 22 6.43 18.75 -8.04
C GLU A 22 5.10 18.22 -7.49
N GLU A 23 4.93 18.22 -6.17
CA GLU A 23 3.67 17.83 -5.53
C GLU A 23 2.53 18.79 -5.85
N ALA A 24 2.79 20.10 -5.80
CA ALA A 24 1.81 21.11 -6.17
C ALA A 24 1.43 21.02 -7.65
N LYS A 25 2.40 20.72 -8.53
CA LYS A 25 2.18 20.52 -9.96
C LYS A 25 1.34 19.28 -10.23
N ASN A 26 1.64 18.16 -9.57
CA ASN A 26 0.90 16.92 -9.70
C ASN A 26 -0.52 17.02 -9.11
N GLY A 27 -0.71 17.84 -8.08
CA GLY A 27 -1.99 18.09 -7.43
C GLY A 27 -2.75 19.32 -7.94
N VAL A 28 -2.32 19.97 -9.01
CA VAL A 28 -2.87 21.29 -9.41
C VAL A 28 -4.37 21.23 -9.72
N GLU A 29 -4.84 20.14 -10.31
CA GLU A 29 -6.26 19.95 -10.62
C GLU A 29 -7.09 19.86 -9.33
N GLU A 30 -6.60 19.10 -8.35
CA GLU A 30 -7.22 18.99 -7.03
C GLU A 30 -7.28 20.36 -6.32
N ILE A 31 -6.20 21.14 -6.39
CA ILE A 31 -6.12 22.49 -5.82
C ILE A 31 -7.14 23.44 -6.48
N LYS A 32 -7.31 23.31 -7.81
CA LYS A 32 -8.27 24.09 -8.60
C LYS A 32 -9.71 23.72 -8.27
N GLU A 33 -10.02 22.42 -8.28
CA GLU A 33 -11.37 21.91 -7.99
C GLU A 33 -11.84 22.27 -6.59
N LYS A 34 -10.94 22.16 -5.60
CA LYS A 34 -11.23 22.53 -4.21
C LYS A 34 -11.25 24.05 -3.98
N GLY A 35 -10.85 24.86 -4.96
CA GLY A 35 -10.81 26.31 -4.84
C GLY A 35 -9.91 26.80 -3.70
N LEU A 36 -8.80 26.09 -3.42
CA LEU A 36 -7.94 26.38 -2.27
C LEU A 36 -7.22 27.74 -2.39
N LEU A 37 -7.02 28.20 -3.63
CA LEU A 37 -6.32 29.45 -3.93
C LEU A 37 -7.34 30.51 -4.38
N LYS A 38 -7.41 31.63 -3.66
CA LYS A 38 -8.21 32.78 -4.10
C LYS A 38 -7.57 33.44 -5.31
N LYS A 39 -8.33 34.30 -5.99
CA LYS A 39 -7.95 34.94 -7.26
C LYS A 39 -6.55 35.56 -7.25
N TRP A 40 -6.18 36.26 -6.19
CA TRP A 40 -4.92 37.01 -6.12
C TRP A 40 -3.92 36.44 -5.12
N ASP A 41 -4.15 35.21 -4.66
CA ASP A 41 -3.26 34.58 -3.70
C ASP A 41 -1.90 34.32 -4.32
N ARG A 42 -0.88 34.51 -3.49
CA ARG A 42 0.49 34.13 -3.80
C ARG A 42 0.94 33.20 -2.70
N VAL A 43 1.22 31.96 -3.05
CA VAL A 43 1.42 30.89 -2.09
C VAL A 43 2.81 30.30 -2.25
N ARG A 44 3.50 30.19 -1.11
CA ARG A 44 4.84 29.64 -1.01
C ARG A 44 4.78 28.12 -0.98
N LEU A 45 5.69 27.51 -1.74
CA LEU A 45 6.03 26.08 -1.70
C LEU A 45 7.39 25.91 -1.02
N LEU A 46 7.82 24.68 -0.80
CA LEU A 46 9.14 24.37 -0.22
C LEU A 46 10.29 24.95 -1.07
N ASP A 47 10.20 24.76 -2.38
CA ASP A 47 11.20 25.04 -3.40
C ASP A 47 10.65 25.93 -4.54
N GLY A 48 9.51 26.58 -4.33
CA GLY A 48 8.82 27.32 -5.38
C GLY A 48 7.65 28.17 -4.91
N TRP A 49 6.77 28.49 -5.85
CA TRP A 49 5.57 29.27 -5.62
C TRP A 49 4.44 28.85 -6.57
N ILE A 50 3.20 29.08 -6.14
CA ILE A 50 1.98 28.93 -6.93
C ILE A 50 1.10 30.16 -6.73
N LEU A 51 0.48 30.63 -7.81
CA LEU A 51 -0.41 31.79 -7.81
C LEU A 51 -1.88 31.37 -7.93
N GLY A 52 -2.76 32.27 -7.52
CA GLY A 52 -4.20 32.10 -7.64
C GLY A 52 -4.75 32.14 -9.07
N SER A 53 -6.07 31.97 -9.18
CA SER A 53 -6.77 31.92 -10.48
C SER A 53 -6.69 33.21 -11.31
N GLY A 54 -6.48 34.36 -10.68
CA GLY A 54 -6.24 35.64 -11.37
C GLY A 54 -4.88 35.71 -12.06
N TYR A 55 -4.00 34.74 -11.82
CA TYR A 55 -2.71 34.57 -12.46
C TYR A 55 -2.62 33.21 -13.20
N ASP A 56 -3.76 32.64 -13.60
CA ASP A 56 -3.86 31.36 -14.33
C ASP A 56 -3.18 30.17 -13.62
N PHE A 57 -3.08 30.19 -12.29
CA PHE A 57 -2.39 29.16 -11.52
C PHE A 57 -0.92 28.96 -11.93
N ARG A 58 -0.25 30.03 -12.37
CA ARG A 58 1.18 29.99 -12.70
C ARG A 58 2.01 29.51 -11.51
N MET A 59 3.07 28.77 -11.83
CA MET A 59 4.01 28.22 -10.86
C MET A 59 5.46 28.47 -11.31
N GLY A 60 6.37 28.47 -10.35
CA GLY A 60 7.81 28.56 -10.61
C GLY A 60 8.65 28.00 -9.46
N ASN A 61 9.90 27.65 -9.76
CA ASN A 61 10.85 26.98 -8.85
C ASN A 61 11.92 27.96 -8.32
N ASP A 62 11.76 29.24 -8.59
CA ASP A 62 12.74 30.30 -8.40
C ASP A 62 12.35 31.22 -7.24
N PHE A 63 12.06 30.61 -6.09
CA PHE A 63 11.52 31.37 -4.98
C PHE A 63 12.55 32.33 -4.35
N LYS A 64 12.35 33.65 -4.51
CA LYS A 64 13.18 34.72 -3.92
C LYS A 64 12.40 35.72 -3.05
N GLY A 65 11.33 35.28 -2.38
CA GLY A 65 10.41 36.22 -1.71
C GLY A 65 9.90 35.81 -0.34
N CYS A 66 9.01 36.64 0.19
CA CYS A 66 8.18 36.38 1.35
C CYS A 66 6.73 36.44 0.89
N LEU A 67 6.04 35.30 0.78
CA LEU A 67 4.63 35.25 0.42
C LEU A 67 3.76 35.15 1.68
N GLY A 68 2.54 35.69 1.61
CA GLY A 68 1.60 35.74 2.74
C GLY A 68 1.00 34.38 3.11
N TYR A 69 1.03 33.41 2.19
CA TYR A 69 0.40 32.11 2.37
C TYR A 69 1.39 30.97 2.04
N MET A 70 1.12 29.80 2.60
CA MET A 70 1.89 28.57 2.44
C MET A 70 0.96 27.43 2.02
N LEU A 71 1.37 26.63 1.04
CA LEU A 71 0.66 25.41 0.67
C LEU A 71 1.23 24.24 1.45
N LEU A 72 0.39 23.60 2.24
CA LEU A 72 0.72 22.42 3.01
C LEU A 72 0.20 21.18 2.29
N VAL A 73 0.99 20.12 2.37
CA VAL A 73 0.60 18.77 2.01
C VAL A 73 0.70 17.88 3.24
N GLN A 74 -0.28 17.00 3.42
CA GLN A 74 -0.23 16.00 4.46
C GLN A 74 0.94 15.05 4.16
N ALA A 75 1.92 14.99 5.07
CA ALA A 75 3.04 14.07 4.92
C ALA A 75 2.47 12.65 4.90
N GLN A 76 2.59 11.96 3.78
CA GLN A 76 2.39 10.52 3.79
C GLN A 76 3.47 9.96 4.71
N THR A 77 3.07 9.41 5.86
CA THR A 77 3.95 8.58 6.66
C THR A 77 4.32 7.38 5.79
N THR A 78 5.40 7.52 5.02
CA THR A 78 6.06 6.35 4.46
C THR A 78 6.46 5.52 5.66
N PRO A 79 5.92 4.30 5.84
CA PRO A 79 6.33 3.46 6.95
C PRO A 79 7.84 3.30 6.86
N ASP A 80 8.53 3.62 7.96
CA ASP A 80 9.98 3.50 8.02
C ASP A 80 10.39 2.13 7.46
N PRO A 81 11.39 2.06 6.57
CA PRO A 81 11.79 0.79 5.97
C PRO A 81 12.22 -0.23 7.04
N ASN A 82 12.63 0.25 8.22
CA ASN A 82 12.94 -0.59 9.38
C ASN A 82 11.68 -1.18 10.05
N VAL A 83 10.57 -0.43 10.10
CA VAL A 83 9.28 -0.94 10.60
C VAL A 83 8.71 -1.98 9.64
N LEU A 84 8.87 -1.78 8.33
CA LEU A 84 8.48 -2.75 7.29
C LEU A 84 9.28 -4.06 7.41
N LYS A 85 10.60 -3.96 7.68
CA LYS A 85 11.44 -5.14 7.97
C LYS A 85 11.00 -5.89 9.23
N ILE A 86 10.67 -5.18 10.30
CA ILE A 86 10.18 -5.79 11.55
C ILE A 86 8.82 -6.48 11.30
N PHE A 87 7.89 -5.83 10.62
CA PHE A 87 6.59 -6.44 10.29
C PHE A 87 6.74 -7.71 9.44
N LEU A 88 7.58 -7.71 8.40
CA LEU A 88 7.86 -8.91 7.60
C LEU A 88 8.56 -10.02 8.42
N ALA A 89 9.49 -9.66 9.30
CA ALA A 89 10.24 -10.62 10.11
C ALA A 89 9.37 -11.34 11.15
N PHE A 90 8.31 -10.71 11.67
CA PHE A 90 7.47 -11.31 12.71
C PHE A 90 6.13 -11.86 12.20
N VAL A 91 5.53 -11.26 11.17
CA VAL A 91 4.22 -11.70 10.65
C VAL A 91 4.37 -12.89 9.70
N ALA A 92 5.43 -12.95 8.89
CA ALA A 92 5.62 -14.06 7.94
C ALA A 92 5.82 -15.43 8.61
N PRO A 93 6.61 -15.58 9.69
CA PRO A 93 6.76 -16.86 10.38
C PRO A 93 5.48 -17.30 11.10
N ALA A 94 4.73 -16.36 11.68
CA ALA A 94 3.47 -16.66 12.36
C ALA A 94 2.39 -17.13 11.38
N LEU A 95 2.32 -16.52 10.19
CA LEU A 95 1.41 -16.94 9.12
C LEU A 95 1.80 -18.32 8.55
N ALA A 96 3.09 -18.60 8.40
CA ALA A 96 3.60 -19.91 7.97
C ALA A 96 3.29 -21.01 9.00
N LEU A 97 3.41 -20.70 10.30
CA LEU A 97 3.02 -21.62 11.38
C LEU A 97 1.50 -21.91 11.35
N LEU A 98 0.67 -20.88 11.16
CA LEU A 98 -0.78 -21.05 11.04
C LEU A 98 -1.20 -21.90 9.84
N LEU A 99 -0.47 -21.83 8.73
CA LEU A 99 -0.70 -22.70 7.57
C LEU A 99 -0.23 -24.14 7.82
N PHE A 100 0.82 -24.34 8.63
CA PHE A 100 1.33 -25.67 8.98
C PHE A 100 0.39 -26.47 9.91
N PHE A 101 -0.36 -25.80 10.79
CA PHE A 101 -1.32 -26.46 11.68
C PHE A 101 -2.67 -26.83 11.04
N ARG A 102 -2.92 -26.45 9.77
CA ARG A 102 -4.20 -26.69 9.10
C ARG A 102 -4.26 -27.96 8.24
N THR A 103 -3.18 -28.73 8.16
CA THR A 103 -3.16 -30.00 7.42
C THR A 103 -2.93 -31.16 8.37
N GLU A 104 -3.99 -31.63 9.03
CA GLU A 104 -4.02 -33.00 9.52
C GLU A 104 -4.31 -33.92 8.33
N PRO A 105 -3.40 -34.84 7.96
CA PRO A 105 -3.77 -35.97 7.13
C PRO A 105 -4.53 -36.97 8.02
N SER A 106 -5.83 -37.13 7.78
CA SER A 106 -6.59 -38.26 8.32
C SER A 106 -6.06 -39.56 7.72
N GLN A 107 -5.00 -40.13 8.29
CA GLN A 107 -4.58 -41.49 7.98
C GLN A 107 -5.55 -42.47 8.65
N SER A 108 -6.53 -42.91 7.86
CA SER A 108 -7.34 -44.08 8.16
C SER A 108 -6.46 -45.33 8.11
N CYS A 109 -6.04 -45.82 9.28
CA CYS A 109 -5.45 -47.14 9.44
C CYS A 109 -6.51 -48.21 9.13
N TYR A 110 -6.34 -48.95 8.04
CA TYR A 110 -6.87 -50.31 7.93
C TYR A 110 -5.71 -51.26 7.63
N ASN A 111 -5.26 -51.94 8.68
CA ASN A 111 -4.57 -53.23 8.63
C ASN A 111 -5.45 -54.21 7.84
N GLY A 112 -4.96 -55.05 6.95
CA GLY A 112 -3.88 -56.01 7.16
C GLY A 112 -4.49 -57.42 7.15
N GLU A 113 -3.97 -58.25 6.24
CA GLU A 113 -4.04 -59.73 6.22
C GLU A 113 -5.30 -60.44 5.73
N GLY A 114 -5.12 -61.08 4.56
CA GLY A 114 -6.01 -62.08 3.99
C GLY A 114 -5.28 -62.86 2.90
N SER A 115 -4.13 -63.45 3.25
CA SER A 115 -3.38 -64.37 2.40
C SER A 115 -4.19 -65.65 2.19
N HIS A 116 -4.67 -65.89 0.98
CA HIS A 116 -5.10 -67.22 0.56
C HIS A 116 -4.59 -67.54 -0.84
N ASN A 117 -3.54 -68.36 -0.85
CA ASN A 117 -3.08 -69.19 -1.96
C ASN A 117 -4.26 -69.80 -2.73
N MET A 118 -4.35 -69.59 -4.04
CA MET A 118 -4.89 -70.61 -4.93
C MET A 118 -4.03 -70.83 -6.17
N ARG A 119 -3.78 -72.12 -6.34
CA ARG A 119 -2.76 -72.78 -7.12
C ARG A 119 -3.32 -73.06 -8.51
N LYS A 120 -2.55 -72.68 -9.54
CA LYS A 120 -2.79 -73.02 -10.94
C LYS A 120 -2.81 -74.56 -11.06
N ARG A 121 -3.95 -75.17 -11.38
CA ARG A 121 -3.99 -76.55 -11.89
C ARG A 121 -4.11 -76.52 -13.41
N ARG A 122 -3.00 -76.92 -14.03
CA ARG A 122 -2.95 -77.61 -15.33
C ARG A 122 -3.43 -79.05 -15.04
N ASP A 123 -4.02 -79.73 -16.02
CA ASP A 123 -4.55 -81.11 -15.98
C ASP A 123 -6.07 -81.16 -15.76
N GLY A 124 -6.78 -81.68 -16.77
CA GLY A 124 -8.22 -81.46 -16.95
C GLY A 124 -9.17 -82.65 -16.73
N TRP A 125 -10.41 -82.34 -17.12
CA TRP A 125 -11.56 -83.12 -17.62
C TRP A 125 -12.38 -84.12 -16.77
N VAL A 126 -13.69 -84.11 -17.13
CA VAL A 126 -14.79 -85.12 -17.00
C VAL A 126 -15.67 -84.98 -15.73
N SER A 127 -17.01 -85.05 -15.73
CA SER A 127 -18.15 -84.93 -16.69
C SER A 127 -19.45 -84.76 -15.87
N GLY A 128 -20.58 -84.40 -16.49
CA GLY A 128 -21.88 -84.51 -15.83
C GLY A 128 -23.06 -84.05 -16.69
N ARG A 129 -23.58 -85.01 -17.47
CA ARG A 129 -24.90 -85.13 -18.17
C ARG A 129 -25.72 -83.89 -18.51
#